data_AF-A0A650CSX0-F1
#
_entry.id   AF-A0A650CSX0-F1
#
_cell.length_a   1.000
_cell.length_b   1.000
_cell.length_c   1.000
_cell.angle_alpha   90.00
_cell.angle_beta   90.00
_cell.angle_gamma   90.00
#
_symmetry.space_group_name_H-M   'P 1'
#
loop_
_entity.id
_entity.type
_entity.pdbx_description
1 polymer ?
#
loop_
_entity_poly.entity_id
_entity_poly.type
_entity_poly.pdbx_seq_one_letter_code
_entity_poly.pdbx_strand_id
1 'polypeptide(L)'
;MKYTFSCADIGMNCGFEIINAGSEEELLEMLKTHAKMDHGITSIPPELIDKIKKAIRKSGKYSFSCADIGMNCGFEIIGASSEDELLQQLSIHARMSHKMNNIPQDTINAIKQKIKVS
;
A
#
# COMPACT_ATOMS: atom_id res chain seq x y z
N MET A 1 -2.19 -3.95 -6.48
CA MET A 1 -1.84 -3.93 -5.04
C MET A 1 -1.70 -5.35 -4.54
N LYS A 2 -0.78 -5.61 -3.64
CA LYS A 2 -0.65 -6.85 -2.89
C LYS A 2 -0.84 -6.54 -1.41
N TYR A 3 -1.49 -7.45 -0.71
CA TYR A 3 -1.82 -7.28 0.70
C TYR A 3 -1.13 -8.38 1.50
N THR A 4 -0.46 -7.98 2.58
CA THR A 4 0.28 -8.88 3.47
C THR A 4 -0.16 -8.60 4.90
N PHE A 5 -0.29 -9.65 5.70
CA PHE A 5 -0.68 -9.55 7.10
C PHE A 5 -0.07 -10.71 7.89
N SER A 6 0.45 -10.40 9.07
CA SER A 6 0.87 -11.42 10.04
C SER A 6 0.08 -11.30 11.34
N CYS A 7 -0.30 -12.43 11.94
CA CYS A 7 -0.91 -12.45 13.27
C CYS A 7 0.01 -11.82 14.34
N ALA A 8 1.33 -11.90 14.15
CA ALA A 8 2.29 -11.25 15.02
C ALA A 8 2.18 -9.71 15.00
N ASP A 9 1.74 -9.12 13.88
CA ASP A 9 1.60 -7.65 13.73
C ASP A 9 0.51 -7.06 14.64
N ILE A 10 -0.43 -7.89 15.12
CA ILE A 10 -1.46 -7.49 16.09
C ILE A 10 -1.19 -8.02 17.51
N GLY A 11 0.02 -8.54 17.76
CA GLY A 11 0.46 -9.02 19.07
C GLY A 11 -0.06 -10.39 19.46
N MET A 12 -0.58 -11.18 18.52
CA MET A 12 -0.94 -12.57 18.78
C MET A 12 0.31 -13.45 18.74
N ASN A 13 0.40 -14.43 19.65
CA ASN A 13 1.45 -15.44 19.60
C ASN A 13 1.08 -16.55 18.58
N CYS A 14 0.98 -16.16 17.31
CA CYS A 14 0.63 -17.04 16.20
C CYS A 14 1.51 -16.70 14.99
N GLY A 15 2.16 -17.71 14.41
CA GLY A 15 3.06 -17.56 13.27
C GLY A 15 2.37 -17.53 11.90
N PHE A 16 1.04 -17.48 11.85
CA PHE A 16 0.29 -17.44 10.59
C PHE A 16 0.50 -16.10 9.88
N GLU A 17 0.83 -16.17 8.59
CA GLU A 17 1.06 -15.02 7.73
C GLU A 17 0.42 -15.26 6.37
N ILE A 18 -0.18 -14.20 5.84
CA ILE A 18 -0.69 -14.13 4.47
C ILE A 18 0.21 -13.17 3.72
N ILE A 19 0.76 -13.62 2.60
CA ILE A 19 1.61 -12.81 1.72
C ILE A 19 0.96 -12.73 0.33
N ASN A 20 1.04 -11.56 -0.29
CA ASN A 20 0.65 -11.35 -1.69
C ASN A 20 -0.83 -11.61 -2.03
N ALA A 21 -1.74 -11.42 -1.07
CA ALA A 21 -3.18 -11.49 -1.32
C ALA A 21 -3.61 -10.47 -2.39
N GLY A 22 -4.59 -10.85 -3.21
CA GLY A 22 -5.08 -10.04 -4.33
C GLY A 22 -5.89 -8.81 -3.92
N SER A 23 -6.59 -8.92 -2.79
CA SER A 23 -7.42 -7.85 -2.23
C SER A 23 -7.46 -7.93 -0.70
N GLU A 24 -7.93 -6.84 -0.06
CA GLU A 24 -8.20 -6.85 1.39
C GLU A 24 -9.29 -7.86 1.74
N GLU A 25 -10.32 -8.00 0.90
CA GLU A 25 -11.42 -8.95 1.10
C GLU A 25 -10.93 -10.40 1.07
N GLU A 26 -10.09 -10.75 0.08
CA GLU A 26 -9.48 -12.08 -0.03
C GLU A 26 -8.64 -12.41 1.21
N LEU A 27 -7.83 -11.45 1.67
CA LEU A 27 -7.03 -11.57 2.89
C LEU A 27 -7.91 -11.81 4.11
N LEU A 28 -9.02 -11.06 4.25
CA LEU A 28 -9.95 -11.22 5.37
C LEU A 28 -10.67 -12.58 5.34
N GLU A 29 -11.05 -13.09 4.17
CA GLU A 29 -11.66 -14.42 4.05
C GLU A 29 -10.69 -15.54 4.44
N MET A 30 -9.41 -15.44 4.03
CA MET A 30 -8.35 -16.34 4.47
C MET A 30 -8.16 -16.29 5.99
N LEU A 31 -8.16 -15.08 6.58
CA LEU A 31 -8.06 -14.92 8.04
C LEU A 31 -9.24 -15.51 8.78
N LYS A 32 -10.47 -15.31 8.30
CA LYS A 32 -11.67 -15.93 8.90
C LYS A 32 -11.57 -17.45 8.89
N THR A 33 -11.05 -18.02 7.80
CA THR A 33 -10.85 -19.47 7.67
C THR A 33 -9.84 -19.96 8.69
N HIS A 34 -8.67 -19.33 8.78
CA HIS A 34 -7.65 -19.63 9.79
C HIS A 34 -8.18 -19.49 11.23
N ALA A 35 -8.81 -18.35 11.54
CA ALA A 35 -9.38 -18.09 12.87
C ALA A 35 -10.39 -19.15 13.30
N LYS A 36 -11.23 -19.62 12.37
CA LYS A 36 -12.20 -20.70 12.63
C LYS A 36 -11.53 -22.05 12.84
N MET A 37 -10.53 -22.42 12.02
CA MET A 37 -9.92 -23.74 12.06
C MET A 37 -8.93 -23.91 13.22
N ASP A 38 -8.06 -22.92 13.44
CA ASP A 38 -6.97 -23.03 14.41
C ASP A 38 -7.35 -22.53 15.81
N HIS A 39 -8.32 -21.62 15.90
CA HIS A 39 -8.70 -20.96 17.16
C HIS A 39 -10.17 -21.12 17.53
N GLY A 40 -10.97 -21.79 16.69
CA GLY A 40 -12.42 -21.96 16.92
C GLY A 40 -13.22 -20.65 16.87
N ILE A 41 -12.63 -19.57 16.37
CA ILE A 41 -13.26 -18.24 16.29
C ILE A 41 -14.19 -18.22 15.10
N THR A 42 -15.50 -18.34 15.36
CA THR A 42 -16.54 -18.33 14.31
C THR A 42 -17.01 -16.93 13.94
N SER A 43 -16.73 -15.93 14.79
CA SER A 43 -17.04 -14.53 14.56
C SER A 43 -15.91 -13.65 15.10
N ILE A 44 -15.35 -12.81 14.23
CA ILE A 44 -14.27 -11.89 14.59
C ILE A 44 -14.92 -10.57 15.05
N PRO A 45 -14.68 -10.11 16.30
CA PRO A 45 -15.26 -8.87 16.78
C PRO A 45 -14.78 -7.66 15.96
N PRO A 46 -15.60 -6.60 15.82
CA PRO A 46 -15.28 -5.45 14.98
C PRO A 46 -13.99 -4.75 15.40
N GLU A 47 -13.65 -4.74 16.69
CA GLU A 47 -12.39 -4.19 17.20
C GLU A 47 -11.16 -4.96 16.69
N LEU A 48 -11.28 -6.29 16.56
CA LEU A 48 -10.20 -7.11 16.02
C LEU A 48 -10.10 -6.93 14.50
N ILE A 49 -11.22 -6.76 13.80
CA ILE A 49 -11.21 -6.40 12.37
C ILE A 49 -10.49 -5.07 12.13
N ASP A 50 -10.75 -4.05 12.96
CA ASP A 50 -10.07 -2.76 12.85
C ASP A 50 -8.55 -2.89 13.08
N LYS A 51 -8.14 -3.67 14.10
CA LYS A 51 -6.72 -4.00 14.32
C LYS A 51 -6.10 -4.72 13.12
N ILE A 52 -6.79 -5.71 12.57
CA ILE A 52 -6.32 -6.44 11.38
C ILE A 52 -6.13 -5.46 10.23
N LYS A 53 -7.14 -4.64 9.91
CA LYS A 53 -7.07 -3.67 8.80
C LYS A 53 -5.93 -2.67 8.94
N LYS A 54 -5.65 -2.23 10.16
CA LYS A 54 -4.50 -1.33 10.46
C LYS A 54 -3.15 -2.02 10.31
N ALA A 55 -3.08 -3.33 10.54
CA ALA A 55 -1.87 -4.12 10.41
C ALA A 55 -1.60 -4.63 8.98
N ILE A 56 -2.58 -4.56 8.07
CA ILE A 56 -2.39 -4.96 6.67
C ILE A 56 -1.35 -4.05 6.00
N ARG A 57 -0.25 -4.67 5.57
CA ARG A 57 0.77 -4.03 4.75
C ARG A 57 0.36 -4.11 3.29
N LYS A 58 0.34 -2.95 2.63
CA LYS A 58 0.03 -2.83 1.20
C LYS A 58 1.32 -2.61 0.44
N SER A 59 1.55 -3.42 -0.59
CA SER A 59 2.65 -3.23 -1.53
C SER A 59 2.09 -3.12 -2.93
N GLY A 60 2.18 -1.92 -3.49
CA GLY A 60 1.93 -1.72 -4.91
C GLY A 60 3.15 -2.08 -5.75
N LYS A 61 2.95 -2.10 -7.06
CA LYS A 61 4.01 -2.44 -8.03
C LYS A 61 4.81 -1.21 -8.44
N TYR A 62 4.17 -0.05 -8.41
CA TYR A 62 4.69 1.16 -9.00
C TYR A 62 5.47 1.96 -7.96
N SER A 63 6.66 2.41 -8.33
CA SER A 63 7.50 3.28 -7.52
C SER A 63 8.14 4.36 -8.37
N PHE A 64 8.44 5.49 -7.75
CA PHE A 64 9.01 6.65 -8.41
C PHE A 64 9.72 7.55 -7.40
N SER A 65 10.87 8.10 -7.78
CA SER A 65 11.56 9.15 -7.01
C SER A 65 11.73 10.41 -7.84
N CYS A 66 11.54 11.58 -7.22
CA CYS A 66 11.84 12.86 -7.88
C CYS A 66 13.31 12.96 -8.34
N ALA A 67 14.23 12.27 -7.66
CA ALA A 67 15.62 12.18 -8.08
C ALA A 67 15.80 11.46 -9.43
N ASP A 68 14.89 10.54 -9.81
CA ASP A 68 14.96 9.80 -11.08
C ASP A 68 14.78 10.69 -12.33
N ILE A 69 14.22 11.89 -12.15
CA ILE A 69 14.08 12.93 -13.19
C ILE A 69 15.04 14.12 -12.98
N GLY A 70 16.04 13.96 -12.11
CA GLY A 70 17.07 14.99 -11.87
C GLY A 70 16.61 16.18 -11.02
N MET A 71 15.47 16.09 -10.33
CA MET A 71 15.08 17.12 -9.36
C MET A 71 15.87 16.94 -8.07
N ASN A 72 16.28 18.05 -7.46
CA ASN A 72 16.90 18.06 -6.12
C ASN A 72 15.82 17.96 -5.03
N CYS A 73 15.10 16.83 -5.02
CA CYS A 73 14.03 16.52 -4.07
C CYS A 73 14.13 15.05 -3.65
N GLY A 74 14.11 14.78 -2.34
CA GLY A 74 14.18 13.43 -1.77
C GLY A 74 12.83 12.72 -1.65
N PHE A 75 11.76 13.26 -2.24
CA PHE A 75 10.45 12.63 -2.19
C PHE A 75 10.41 11.40 -3.10
N GLU A 76 9.94 10.28 -2.53
CA GLU A 76 9.74 9.03 -3.24
C GLU A 76 8.40 8.41 -2.88
N ILE A 77 7.83 7.70 -3.86
CA ILE A 77 6.65 6.88 -3.69
C ILE A 77 7.09 5.45 -3.93
N ILE A 78 6.86 4.60 -2.93
CA ILE A 78 7.13 3.18 -3.00
C ILE A 78 5.80 2.44 -2.86
N GLY A 79 5.47 1.61 -3.84
CA GLY A 79 4.34 0.69 -3.74
C GLY A 79 2.97 1.32 -3.99
N ALA A 80 2.84 2.16 -5.01
CA ALA A 80 1.53 2.60 -5.52
C ALA A 80 0.81 1.49 -6.31
N SER A 81 -0.52 1.43 -6.24
CA SER A 81 -1.31 0.37 -6.89
C SER A 81 -1.37 0.51 -8.41
N SER A 82 -1.29 1.75 -8.90
CA SER A 82 -1.41 2.15 -10.30
C SER A 82 -0.58 3.41 -10.55
N GLU A 83 -0.31 3.69 -11.84
CA GLU A 83 0.30 4.96 -12.23
C GLU A 83 -0.57 6.16 -11.83
N ASP A 84 -1.90 6.03 -11.90
CA ASP A 84 -2.84 7.10 -11.56
C ASP A 84 -2.74 7.48 -10.07
N GLU A 85 -2.72 6.48 -9.18
CA GLU A 85 -2.53 6.69 -7.74
C GLU A 85 -1.18 7.39 -7.44
N LEU A 86 -0.12 6.94 -8.12
CA LEU A 86 1.22 7.53 -8.00
C LEU A 86 1.21 9.02 -8.41
N LEU A 87 0.59 9.34 -9.55
CA LEU A 87 0.46 10.72 -10.03
C LEU A 87 -0.42 11.58 -9.12
N GLN A 88 -1.47 11.01 -8.52
CA GLN A 88 -2.28 11.69 -7.52
C GLN A 88 -1.47 12.04 -6.28
N GLN A 89 -0.67 11.10 -5.75
CA GLN A 89 0.21 11.34 -4.61
C GLN A 89 1.27 12.42 -4.93
N LEU A 90 1.88 12.39 -6.11
CA LEU A 90 2.79 13.44 -6.56
C LEU A 90 2.10 14.80 -6.66
N SER A 91 0.86 14.85 -7.15
CA SER A 91 0.09 16.09 -7.26
C SER A 91 -0.21 16.69 -5.89
N ILE A 92 -0.54 15.86 -4.90
CA ILE A 92 -0.74 16.29 -3.51
C ILE A 92 0.57 16.84 -2.93
N HIS A 93 1.68 16.10 -3.11
CA HIS A 93 2.99 16.55 -2.67
C HIS A 93 3.40 17.89 -3.32
N ALA A 94 3.26 18.02 -4.64
CA ALA A 94 3.59 19.23 -5.38
C ALA A 94 2.79 20.45 -4.87
N ARG A 95 1.50 20.24 -4.60
CA ARG A 95 0.64 21.27 -4.03
C ARG A 95 1.05 21.67 -2.61
N MET A 96 1.38 20.71 -1.75
CA MET A 96 1.70 20.98 -0.34
C MET A 96 3.11 21.53 -0.15
N SER A 97 4.10 20.97 -0.84
CA SER A 97 5.52 21.29 -0.67
C SER A 97 5.98 22.46 -1.52
N HIS A 98 5.40 22.61 -2.73
CA HIS A 98 5.85 23.59 -3.72
C HIS A 98 4.77 24.61 -4.09
N LYS A 99 3.58 24.57 -3.46
CA LYS A 99 2.41 25.39 -3.82
C LYS A 99 2.05 25.31 -5.32
N MET A 100 2.44 24.22 -5.95
CA MET A 100 2.21 23.95 -7.36
C MET A 100 0.84 23.27 -7.48
N ASN A 101 -0.18 24.04 -7.88
CA ASN A 101 -1.55 23.50 -8.01
C ASN A 101 -1.71 22.53 -9.18
N ASN A 102 -0.78 22.54 -10.15
CA ASN A 102 -0.79 21.65 -11.30
C ASN A 102 0.63 21.35 -11.74
N ILE A 103 0.92 20.08 -12.05
CA ILE A 103 2.24 19.64 -12.53
C ILE A 103 2.27 19.81 -14.05
N PRO A 104 3.28 20.49 -14.63
CA PRO A 104 3.39 20.65 -16.07
C PRO A 104 3.35 19.31 -16.82
N GLN A 105 2.72 19.29 -18.00
CA GLN A 105 2.56 18.06 -18.79
C GLN A 105 3.90 17.40 -19.15
N ASP A 106 4.93 18.21 -19.42
CA ASP A 106 6.28 17.73 -19.69
C ASP A 106 6.86 16.94 -18.49
N THR A 107 6.68 17.46 -17.29
CA THR A 107 7.07 16.80 -16.05
C THR A 107 6.30 15.50 -15.84
N ILE A 108 4.98 15.49 -16.11
CA ILE A 108 4.18 14.25 -16.05
C ILE A 108 4.71 13.19 -17.03
N ASN A 109 5.08 13.59 -18.24
CA ASN A 109 5.64 12.67 -19.23
C ASN A 109 6.99 12.10 -18.75
N ALA A 110 7.85 12.94 -18.17
CA ALA A 110 9.13 12.50 -17.58
C ALA A 110 8.92 11.55 -16.40
N ILE A 111 7.95 11.84 -15.53
CA ILE A 111 7.57 10.96 -14.41
C ILE A 111 7.18 9.59 -14.95
N LYS A 112 6.21 9.52 -15.89
CA LYS A 112 5.72 8.26 -16.46
C LYS A 112 6.83 7.40 -17.07
N GLN A 113 7.82 8.01 -17.73
CA GLN A 113 8.96 7.29 -18.29
C GLN A 113 9.91 6.70 -17.23
N LYS A 114 9.87 7.20 -15.99
CA LYS A 114 10.75 6.80 -14.89
C LYS A 114 10.05 6.00 -13.80
N ILE A 115 8.74 5.76 -13.93
CA ILE A 115 8.01 4.86 -13.02
C ILE A 115 8.62 3.45 -13.13
N LYS A 116 9.05 2.93 -11.99
CA LYS A 116 9.58 1.56 -11.84
C LYS A 116 8.42 0.64 -11.46
N VAL A 117 8.33 -0.51 -12.11
CA VAL A 117 7.30 -1.54 -11.87
C VAL A 117 7.98 -2.80 -11.33
N SER A 118 7.48 -3.30 -10.19
CA SER A 118 8.00 -4.48 -9.48
C SER A 118 6.96 -5.61 -9.41
#